data_AF-A0A949WMJ4-F1
#
_entry.id   AF-A0A949WMJ4-F1
#
_cell.length_a   1.000
_cell.length_b   1.000
_cell.length_c   1.000
_cell.angle_alpha   90.00
_cell.angle_beta   90.00
_cell.angle_gamma   90.00
#
_symmetry.space_group_name_H-M   'P 1'
#
loop_
_entity.id
_entity.type
_entity.pdbx_description
1 polymer ?
#
loop_
_entity_poly.entity_id
_entity_poly.type
_entity_poly.pdbx_seq_one_letter_code
_entity_poly.pdbx_strand_id
1 'polypeptide(L)'
;MSKIAKKSQAQRAWLLIVNNQTNYAEHLSYADEISKVYQYNNFVPNYKQISEGDIALVRNKNKLIGIAKIESIQESQDTRKRFRCPSCTKTNIKTLKNKQYKYRCAKCGHTFSEPDIEIILEGKKLLCCNIRPSKSALNLRWNKFNRRLKA
;
A
#
# COMPACT_ATOMS: atom_id res chain seq x y z
N MET A 1 5.78 43.72 -1.55
CA MET A 1 5.49 42.42 -0.91
C MET A 1 4.31 41.78 -1.64
N SER A 2 4.55 40.90 -2.61
CA SER A 2 3.46 40.25 -3.37
C SER A 2 3.11 38.91 -2.73
N LYS A 3 1.93 38.81 -2.10
CA LYS A 3 1.35 37.53 -1.69
C LYS A 3 0.79 36.87 -2.95
N ILE A 4 1.56 35.96 -3.54
CA ILE A 4 1.05 35.05 -4.57
C ILE A 4 -0.02 34.18 -3.89
N ALA A 5 -1.28 34.45 -4.18
CA ALA A 5 -2.37 33.59 -3.75
C ALA A 5 -2.17 32.21 -4.38
N LYS A 6 -1.84 31.19 -3.57
CA LYS A 6 -1.83 29.79 -4.01
C LYS A 6 -3.22 29.49 -4.56
N LYS A 7 -3.31 29.26 -5.87
CA LYS A 7 -4.52 28.81 -6.57
C LYS A 7 -5.07 27.60 -5.79
N SER A 8 -6.29 27.67 -5.26
CA SER A 8 -6.86 26.58 -4.47
C SER A 8 -7.12 25.40 -5.41
N GLN A 9 -6.23 24.41 -5.38
CA GLN A 9 -6.44 23.18 -6.11
C GLN A 9 -7.70 22.49 -5.57
N ALA A 10 -8.62 22.10 -6.46
CA ALA A 10 -9.83 21.40 -6.06
C ALA A 10 -9.44 20.13 -5.31
N GLN A 11 -9.90 20.03 -4.06
CA GLN A 11 -9.55 18.94 -3.17
C GLN A 11 -10.10 17.62 -3.73
N ARG A 12 -9.24 16.63 -3.97
CA ARG A 12 -9.61 15.31 -4.48
C ARG A 12 -9.73 14.30 -3.34
N ALA A 13 -10.37 13.18 -3.64
CA ALA A 13 -10.45 12.04 -2.73
C ALA A 13 -9.85 10.78 -3.39
N TRP A 14 -9.07 10.03 -2.62
CA TRP A 14 -8.33 8.85 -3.06
C TRP A 14 -8.72 7.63 -2.23
N LEU A 15 -8.97 6.50 -2.90
CA LEU A 15 -9.18 5.22 -2.23
C LEU A 15 -7.85 4.45 -2.14
N LEU A 16 -7.26 4.42 -0.94
CA LEU A 16 -6.00 3.75 -0.65
C LEU A 16 -6.25 2.32 -0.17
N ILE A 17 -5.48 1.36 -0.70
CA ILE A 17 -5.70 -0.07 -0.47
C ILE A 17 -4.53 -0.64 0.32
N VAL A 18 -4.81 -1.11 1.54
CA VAL A 18 -3.84 -1.86 2.34
C VAL A 18 -4.08 -3.36 2.19
N ASN A 19 -3.01 -4.09 1.87
CA ASN A 19 -3.02 -5.55 1.77
C ASN A 19 -2.41 -6.16 3.02
N ASN A 20 -3.21 -6.90 3.78
CA ASN A 20 -2.75 -7.62 4.97
C ASN A 20 -2.25 -9.05 4.63
N GLN A 21 -2.05 -9.40 3.35
CA GLN A 21 -1.73 -10.76 2.91
C GLN A 21 -0.27 -10.88 2.49
N THR A 22 0.48 -11.74 3.20
CA THR A 22 1.90 -12.07 3.02
C THR A 22 2.17 -13.17 1.98
N ASN A 23 1.15 -13.59 1.21
CA ASN A 23 1.21 -14.83 0.40
C ASN A 23 1.76 -14.66 -1.03
N TYR A 24 2.23 -13.48 -1.40
CA TYR A 24 2.95 -13.27 -2.66
C TYR A 24 4.43 -13.23 -2.38
N ALA A 25 5.24 -13.89 -3.22
CA ALA A 25 6.69 -13.98 -3.07
C ALA A 25 7.26 -12.61 -2.69
N GLU A 26 7.83 -12.53 -1.48
CA GLU A 26 8.54 -11.41 -0.82
C GLU A 26 8.54 -10.07 -1.56
N HIS A 27 7.38 -9.56 -1.93
CA HIS A 27 7.22 -8.14 -2.17
C HIS A 27 7.20 -7.58 -0.76
N LEU A 28 8.33 -7.01 -0.32
CA LEU A 28 8.49 -6.35 0.98
C LEU A 28 7.23 -5.53 1.24
N SER A 29 6.33 -6.12 2.03
CA SER A 29 5.05 -5.52 2.36
C SER A 29 5.38 -4.20 3.06
N TYR A 30 4.69 -3.14 2.67
CA TYR A 30 4.87 -1.85 3.32
C TYR A 30 4.66 -2.03 4.83
N ALA A 31 5.69 -1.70 5.61
CA ALA A 31 5.65 -1.68 7.07
C ALA A 31 4.87 -0.45 7.53
N ASP A 32 3.61 -0.35 7.11
CA ASP A 32 2.80 0.81 7.37
C ASP A 32 2.27 0.76 8.80
N GLU A 33 2.64 1.76 9.60
CA GLU A 33 1.78 2.22 10.68
C GLU A 33 0.57 2.90 10.04
N ILE A 34 -0.38 2.09 9.58
CA ILE A 34 -1.54 2.54 8.80
C ILE A 34 -2.27 3.68 9.52
N SER A 35 -2.19 3.79 10.85
CA SER A 35 -2.77 4.91 11.62
C SER A 35 -2.18 6.29 11.31
N LYS A 36 -1.03 6.40 10.64
CA LYS A 36 -0.30 7.65 10.41
C LYS A 36 0.36 7.74 9.03
N VAL A 37 0.90 6.63 8.53
CA VAL A 37 1.73 6.61 7.32
C VAL A 37 1.19 5.58 6.33
N TYR A 38 1.09 5.97 5.06
CA TYR A 38 0.78 5.07 3.94
C TYR A 38 1.90 5.14 2.90
N GLN A 39 2.48 4.00 2.53
CA GLN A 39 3.57 3.95 1.57
C GLN A 39 3.13 3.39 0.22
N TYR A 40 3.68 3.95 -0.85
CA TYR A 40 3.44 3.50 -2.22
C TYR A 40 4.65 3.83 -3.11
N ASN A 41 4.65 3.33 -4.34
CA ASN A 41 5.74 3.56 -5.29
C ASN A 41 5.21 3.83 -6.71
N ASN A 42 6.13 4.04 -7.66
CA ASN A 42 5.84 4.29 -9.07
C ASN A 42 5.03 3.19 -9.80
N PHE A 43 4.84 2.02 -9.19
CA PHE A 43 4.01 0.97 -9.74
C PHE A 43 2.53 1.08 -9.34
N VAL A 44 2.19 1.97 -8.42
CA VAL A 44 0.79 2.26 -8.07
C VAL A 44 0.19 3.14 -9.16
N PRO A 45 -0.97 2.78 -9.73
CA PRO A 45 -1.66 3.63 -10.69
C PRO A 45 -1.91 5.02 -10.09
N ASN A 46 -1.70 6.06 -10.89
CA ASN A 46 -1.88 7.46 -10.49
C ASN A 46 -0.95 7.95 -9.36
N TYR A 47 0.19 7.30 -9.10
CA TYR A 47 1.11 7.69 -8.01
C TYR A 47 1.60 9.15 -8.06
N LYS A 48 1.57 9.81 -9.24
CA LYS A 48 1.95 11.22 -9.42
C LYS A 48 0.81 12.21 -9.20
N GLN A 49 -0.43 11.75 -9.06
CA GLN A 49 -1.60 12.62 -9.04
C GLN A 49 -2.08 12.99 -7.64
N ILE A 50 -1.62 12.28 -6.61
CA ILE A 50 -1.93 12.55 -5.20
C ILE A 50 -1.20 13.81 -4.76
N SER A 51 -1.90 14.71 -4.08
CA SER A 51 -1.34 15.98 -3.60
C SER A 51 -1.60 16.20 -2.11
N GLU A 52 -0.78 17.06 -1.49
CA GLU A 52 -1.04 17.56 -0.14
C GLU A 52 -2.42 18.26 -0.10
N GLY A 53 -3.17 18.00 0.96
CA GLY A 53 -4.53 18.52 1.13
C GLY A 53 -5.65 17.61 0.63
N ASP A 54 -5.35 16.62 -0.22
CA ASP A 54 -6.34 15.64 -0.66
C ASP A 54 -6.85 14.76 0.50
N ILE A 55 -8.01 14.14 0.29
CA ILE A 55 -8.63 13.20 1.24
C ILE A 55 -8.22 11.76 0.89
N ALA A 56 -7.75 11.02 1.89
CA ALA A 56 -7.45 9.60 1.80
C ALA A 56 -8.54 8.77 2.49
N LEU A 57 -9.21 7.89 1.74
CA LEU A 57 -10.06 6.83 2.25
C LEU A 57 -9.26 5.53 2.27
N VAL A 58 -8.93 5.01 3.45
CA VAL A 58 -8.11 3.80 3.58
C VAL A 58 -9.00 2.59 3.77
N ARG A 59 -8.83 1.56 2.94
CA ARG A 59 -9.57 0.30 3.05
C ARG A 59 -8.66 -0.92 2.97
N ASN A 60 -9.14 -2.05 3.48
CA ASN A 60 -8.61 -3.36 3.12
C ASN A 60 -9.60 -4.10 2.18
N LYS A 61 -9.40 -5.41 2.00
CA LYS A 61 -10.28 -6.26 1.20
C LYS A 61 -11.74 -6.25 1.68
N ASN A 62 -11.97 -6.13 2.98
CA ASN A 62 -13.27 -6.42 3.59
C ASN A 62 -14.03 -5.16 4.03
N LYS A 63 -13.34 -4.05 4.28
CA LYS A 63 -13.96 -2.84 4.86
C LYS A 63 -13.13 -1.58 4.68
N LEU A 64 -13.81 -0.44 4.82
CA LEU A 64 -13.19 0.86 5.05
C LEU A 64 -12.61 0.92 6.48
N ILE A 65 -11.33 1.24 6.58
CA ILE A 65 -10.59 1.37 7.84
C ILE A 65 -10.80 2.77 8.41
N GLY A 66 -10.68 3.80 7.59
CA GLY A 66 -10.84 5.19 8.03
C GLY A 66 -10.62 6.21 6.94
N ILE A 67 -10.63 7.48 7.34
CA ILE A 67 -10.47 8.65 6.48
C ILE A 67 -9.45 9.62 7.10
N ALA A 68 -8.63 10.24 6.27
CA ALA A 68 -7.69 11.28 6.69
C ALA A 68 -7.47 12.32 5.59
N LYS A 69 -6.92 13.46 5.97
CA LYS A 69 -6.35 14.45 5.06
C LYS A 69 -4.85 14.16 4.92
N ILE A 70 -4.35 14.24 3.69
CA ILE A 70 -2.92 14.15 3.42
C ILE A 70 -2.28 15.48 3.84
N GLU A 71 -1.39 15.43 4.83
CA GLU A 71 -0.71 16.61 5.35
C GLU A 71 0.55 16.91 4.55
N SER A 72 1.35 15.88 4.28
CA SER A 72 2.55 16.00 3.47
C SER A 72 2.88 14.71 2.72
N ILE A 73 3.67 14.85 1.65
CA ILE A 73 4.16 13.72 0.85
C ILE A 73 5.69 13.75 0.88
N GLN A 74 6.30 12.67 1.38
CA GLN A 74 7.74 12.48 1.34
C GLN A 74 8.12 11.58 0.18
N GLU A 75 9.09 12.01 -0.62
CA GLU A 75 9.67 11.21 -1.70
C GLU A 75 10.98 10.59 -1.24
N SER A 76 11.25 9.37 -1.69
CA SER A 76 12.48 8.64 -1.41
C SER A 76 12.86 7.81 -2.61
N GLN A 77 14.15 7.65 -2.85
CA GLN A 77 14.65 6.60 -3.73
C GLN A 77 14.50 5.27 -2.98
N ASP A 78 13.69 4.36 -3.53
CA ASP A 78 13.38 3.08 -2.88
C ASP A 78 13.93 1.94 -3.73
N THR A 79 15.02 1.30 -3.32
CA THR A 79 15.72 0.27 -4.11
C THR A 79 15.12 -1.13 -3.98
N ARG A 80 13.88 -1.23 -3.46
CA ARG A 80 13.18 -2.51 -3.33
C ARG A 80 13.08 -3.22 -4.68
N LYS A 81 13.19 -4.54 -4.62
CA LYS A 81 13.10 -5.43 -5.79
C LYS A 81 11.66 -5.84 -6.03
N ARG A 82 11.22 -5.78 -7.28
CA ARG A 82 9.96 -6.35 -7.75
C ARG A 82 10.26 -7.56 -8.63
N PHE A 83 9.63 -8.69 -8.33
CA PHE A 83 9.85 -9.92 -9.09
C PHE A 83 8.87 -10.05 -10.26
N ARG A 84 9.40 -10.46 -11.42
CA ARG A 84 8.65 -10.74 -12.65
C ARG A 84 8.88 -12.17 -13.12
N CYS A 85 7.83 -12.72 -13.73
CA CYS A 85 7.90 -14.02 -14.36
C CYS A 85 8.74 -13.93 -15.64
N PRO A 86 9.80 -14.75 -15.80
CA PRO A 86 10.64 -14.73 -17.01
C PRO A 86 9.89 -15.03 -18.31
N SER A 87 8.77 -15.76 -18.22
CA SER A 87 7.98 -16.17 -19.40
C SER A 87 6.94 -15.13 -19.84
N CYS A 88 6.30 -14.40 -18.92
CA CYS A 88 5.16 -13.53 -19.25
C CYS A 88 5.25 -12.12 -18.64
N THR A 89 6.36 -11.80 -17.97
CA THR A 89 6.69 -10.52 -17.32
C THR A 89 5.69 -10.03 -16.24
N LYS A 90 4.66 -10.83 -15.91
CA LYS A 90 3.70 -10.52 -14.85
C LYS A 90 4.31 -10.74 -13.45
N THR A 91 3.77 -10.03 -12.47
CA THR A 91 4.32 -9.96 -11.10
C THR A 91 3.53 -10.79 -10.09
N ASN A 92 2.48 -11.49 -10.52
CA ASN A 92 1.69 -12.38 -9.66
C ASN A 92 2.44 -13.70 -9.46
N ILE A 93 3.49 -13.68 -8.64
CA ILE A 93 4.38 -14.81 -8.39
C ILE A 93 4.10 -15.35 -6.99
N LYS A 94 3.96 -16.68 -6.88
CA LYS A 94 3.77 -17.41 -5.63
C LYS A 94 5.05 -18.17 -5.30
N THR A 95 5.46 -18.15 -4.04
CA THR A 95 6.54 -19.02 -3.54
C THR A 95 5.99 -20.44 -3.39
N LEU A 96 6.72 -21.41 -3.90
CA LEU A 96 6.42 -22.82 -3.70
C LEU A 96 7.21 -23.36 -2.51
N LYS A 97 6.65 -24.33 -1.79
CA LYS A 97 7.36 -25.09 -0.74
C LYS A 97 8.21 -26.25 -1.30
N ASN A 98 8.15 -26.47 -2.62
CA ASN A 98 8.84 -27.58 -3.30
C ASN A 98 10.34 -27.25 -3.50
N LYS A 99 11.23 -28.23 -3.35
CA LYS A 99 12.68 -28.08 -3.49
C LYS A 99 13.15 -27.85 -4.93
N GLN A 100 12.38 -28.29 -5.94
CA GLN A 100 12.83 -28.23 -7.34
C GLN A 100 12.65 -26.84 -7.99
N TYR A 101 11.60 -26.10 -7.62
CA TYR A 101 11.33 -24.75 -8.13
C TYR A 101 10.85 -23.86 -7.00
N LYS A 102 11.45 -22.67 -6.87
CA LYS A 102 11.15 -21.72 -5.79
C LYS A 102 9.87 -20.91 -6.05
N TYR A 103 9.54 -20.67 -7.33
CA TYR A 103 8.46 -19.77 -7.72
C TYR A 103 7.52 -20.36 -8.77
N ARG A 104 6.26 -19.90 -8.76
CA ARG A 104 5.27 -20.17 -9.80
C ARG A 104 4.50 -18.91 -10.16
N CYS A 105 4.37 -18.62 -11.44
CA CYS A 105 3.52 -17.54 -11.93
C CYS A 105 2.04 -17.95 -11.82
N ALA A 106 1.23 -17.16 -11.13
CA ALA A 106 -0.20 -17.38 -11.00
C ALA A 106 -0.99 -16.98 -12.26
N LYS A 107 -0.35 -16.32 -13.23
CA LYS A 107 -0.99 -15.93 -14.50
C LYS A 107 -0.77 -16.97 -15.60
N CYS A 108 0.47 -17.30 -15.93
CA CYS A 108 0.77 -18.27 -16.99
C CYS A 108 1.08 -19.70 -16.49
N GLY A 109 1.18 -19.90 -15.17
CA GLY A 109 1.48 -21.20 -14.59
C GLY A 109 2.96 -21.60 -14.59
N HIS A 110 3.83 -20.86 -15.29
CA HIS A 110 5.27 -21.14 -15.41
C HIS A 110 5.96 -21.26 -14.04
N THR A 111 6.75 -22.32 -13.85
CA THR A 111 7.55 -22.59 -12.65
C THR A 111 9.02 -22.33 -12.91
N PHE A 112 9.68 -21.61 -12.01
CA PHE A 112 11.05 -21.14 -12.18
C PHE A 112 11.74 -20.94 -10.83
N SER A 113 13.08 -20.96 -10.83
CA SER A 113 13.89 -20.78 -9.62
C SER A 113 14.36 -19.35 -9.43
N GLU A 114 14.61 -18.64 -10.53
CA GLU A 114 15.08 -17.25 -10.53
C GLU A 114 14.07 -16.34 -11.24
N PRO A 115 13.51 -15.33 -10.56
CA PRO A 115 12.66 -14.32 -11.18
C PRO A 115 13.51 -13.25 -11.86
N ASP A 116 12.94 -12.59 -12.87
CA ASP A 116 13.48 -11.32 -13.34
C ASP A 116 13.27 -10.25 -12.25
N ILE A 117 14.29 -9.44 -12.01
CA ILE A 117 14.28 -8.41 -10.98
C ILE A 117 14.13 -7.05 -11.64
N GLU A 118 13.06 -6.35 -11.30
CA GLU A 118 12.85 -4.95 -11.62
C GLU A 118 13.11 -4.10 -10.37
N ILE A 119 13.92 -3.06 -10.50
CA ILE A 119 14.29 -2.17 -9.40
C ILE A 119 13.21 -1.10 -9.26
N ILE A 120 12.66 -0.94 -8.05
CA ILE A 120 11.86 0.23 -7.70
C ILE A 120 12.80 1.44 -7.70
N LEU A 121 12.36 2.57 -8.25
CA LEU A 121 13.17 3.79 -8.31
C LEU A 121 12.60 4.90 -7.42
N GLU A 122 11.29 4.92 -7.24
CA GLU A 122 10.59 5.98 -6.52
C GLU A 122 9.62 5.39 -5.50
N GLY A 123 9.87 5.66 -4.22
CA GLY A 123 8.96 5.44 -3.10
C GLY A 123 8.39 6.76 -2.60
N LYS A 124 7.11 6.76 -2.22
CA LYS A 124 6.41 7.89 -1.62
C LYS A 124 5.77 7.46 -0.30
N LYS A 125 5.82 8.35 0.69
CA LYS A 125 5.13 8.19 1.97
C LYS A 125 4.12 9.33 2.13
N LEU A 126 2.85 8.97 2.29
CA LEU A 126 1.81 9.91 2.69
C LEU A 126 1.83 10.02 4.21
N LEU A 127 2.07 11.23 4.70
CA LEU A 127 1.87 11.57 6.10
C LEU A 127 0.45 12.11 6.24
N CYS A 128 -0.38 11.36 6.95
CA CYS A 128 -1.78 11.65 7.13
C CYS A 128 -2.04 12.22 8.51
N CYS A 129 -2.98 13.17 8.60
CA CYS A 129 -3.53 13.54 9.90
C CYS A 129 -4.14 12.29 10.57
N ASN A 130 -4.23 12.29 11.90
CA ASN A 130 -4.77 11.17 12.68
C ASN A 130 -5.99 10.54 11.98
N ILE A 131 -5.82 9.31 11.48
CA ILE A 131 -6.87 8.66 10.70
C ILE A 131 -8.11 8.57 11.56
N ARG A 132 -9.19 9.20 11.10
CA ARG A 132 -10.50 9.09 11.72
C ARG A 132 -11.03 7.69 11.39
N PRO A 133 -11.15 6.77 12.36
CA PRO A 133 -11.57 5.41 12.10
C PRO A 133 -13.03 5.40 11.62
N SER A 134 -13.37 4.45 10.75
CA SER A 134 -14.76 4.24 10.37
C SER A 134 -15.58 3.75 11.58
N LYS A 135 -16.91 3.93 11.55
CA LYS A 135 -17.82 3.38 12.58
C LYS A 135 -17.61 1.88 12.78
N SER A 136 -17.43 1.14 11.69
CA SER A 136 -17.13 -0.29 11.74
C SER A 136 -15.79 -0.59 12.42
N ALA A 137 -14.76 0.23 12.18
CA ALA A 137 -13.46 0.09 12.82
C ALA A 137 -13.50 0.41 14.32
N LEU A 138 -14.29 1.42 14.73
CA LEU A 138 -14.55 1.75 16.13
C LEU A 138 -15.24 0.58 16.85
N ASN A 139 -16.32 0.04 16.27
CA ASN A 139 -17.04 -1.11 16.84
C ASN A 139 -16.12 -2.33 17.02
N LEU A 140 -15.27 -2.63 16.04
CA LEU A 140 -14.29 -3.72 16.14
C LEU A 140 -13.25 -3.48 17.25
N ARG A 141 -12.75 -2.25 17.41
CA ARG A 141 -11.83 -1.90 18.50
C ARG A 141 -12.50 -2.08 19.86
N TRP A 142 -13.74 -1.62 20.00
CA TRP A 142 -14.54 -1.79 21.21
C TRP A 142 -14.77 -3.27 21.56
N ASN A 143 -15.20 -4.08 20.59
CA ASN A 143 -15.41 -5.51 20.80
C ASN A 143 -14.12 -6.24 21.20
N LYS A 144 -12.97 -5.85 20.63
CA LYS A 144 -11.67 -6.41 21.00
C LYS A 144 -11.26 -6.00 22.43
N PHE A 145 -11.52 -4.75 22.81
CA PHE A 145 -11.30 -4.27 24.18
C PHE A 145 -12.15 -5.05 25.19
N ASN A 146 -13.46 -5.17 24.95
CA ASN A 146 -14.36 -5.91 25.83
C ASN A 146 -13.94 -7.37 26.03
N ARG A 147 -13.43 -8.02 24.97
CA ARG A 147 -12.91 -9.38 25.07
C ARG A 147 -11.65 -9.50 25.92
N ARG A 148 -10.80 -8.46 25.97
CA ARG A 148 -9.63 -8.41 26.85
C ARG A 148 -10.01 -8.19 28.31
N LEU A 149 -11.12 -7.50 28.58
CA LEU A 149 -11.63 -7.34 29.95
C LEU A 149 -12.29 -8.62 30.48
N LYS A 150 -12.68 -9.54 29.60
CA LYS A 150 -13.34 -10.81 29.94
C LYS A 150 -12.40 -12.02 29.93
N ALA A 151 -11.12 -11.81 29.66
CA ALA A 151 -10.07 -12.83 29.61
C ALA A 151 -9.07 -12.57 30.73
#